data_AF-A0A350EVJ6-F1
#
_entry.id   AF-A0A350EVJ6-F1
#
_cell.length_a   1.000
_cell.length_b   1.000
_cell.length_c   1.000
_cell.angle_alpha   90.00
_cell.angle_beta   90.00
_cell.angle_gamma   90.00
#
_symmetry.space_group_name_H-M   'P 1'
#
loop_
_entity.id
_entity.type
_entity.pdbx_description
1 polymer ?
#
loop_
_entity_poly.entity_id
_entity_poly.type
_entity_poly.pdbx_seq_one_letter_code
_entity_poly.pdbx_strand_id
1 'polypeptide(L)' 'MLKVTEMAFSCYPVTDMVRARAFYEGVLGLKASHSTGEAGGMQWTEYDIANGTLSIGSGAPRA' A
#
# COMPACT_ATOMS: atom_id res chain seq x y z
N MET A 1 5.58 -26.94 16.00
CA MET A 1 6.36 -25.69 15.93
C MET A 1 5.91 -24.93 14.69
N LEU A 2 5.53 -23.65 14.83
CA LEU A 2 5.15 -22.82 13.67
C LEU A 2 6.41 -22.48 12.87
N LYS A 3 6.38 -22.68 11.55
CA LYS A 3 7.41 -22.21 10.62
C LYS A 3 6.79 -21.19 9.69
N VAL A 4 7.27 -19.94 9.75
CA VAL A 4 6.85 -18.88 8.83
C VAL A 4 7.66 -19.01 7.55
N THR A 5 6.97 -19.13 6.40
CA THR A 5 7.59 -19.33 5.08
C THR A 5 7.50 -18.11 4.18
N GLU A 6 6.48 -17.28 4.36
CA GLU A 6 6.22 -16.06 3.58
C GLU A 6 5.42 -15.04 4.38
N MET A 7 5.40 -13.79 3.90
CA MET A 7 4.55 -12.72 4.43
C MET A 7 3.35 -12.51 3.51
N ALA A 8 2.14 -12.72 4.02
CA ALA A 8 0.93 -12.50 3.25
C ALA A 8 0.68 -11.01 2.96
N PHE A 9 0.97 -10.13 3.93
CA PHE A 9 0.72 -8.69 3.82
C PHE A 9 1.88 -7.88 4.40
N SER A 10 2.19 -6.76 3.75
CA SER A 10 3.09 -5.72 4.25
C SER A 10 2.42 -4.36 4.10
N CYS A 11 2.33 -3.59 5.18
CA CYS A 11 1.66 -2.28 5.18
C CYS A 11 2.66 -1.17 5.44
N TYR A 12 2.67 -0.13 4.60
CA TYR A 12 3.58 1.00 4.71
C TYR A 12 2.84 2.33 4.77
N PRO A 13 2.97 3.12 5.86
CA PRO A 13 2.32 4.42 5.94
C PRO A 13 3.00 5.43 5.01
N VAL A 14 2.20 6.24 4.32
CA VAL A 14 2.66 7.32 3.44
C VAL A 14 1.98 8.63 3.84
N THR A 15 2.65 9.76 3.58
CA THR A 15 2.16 11.10 3.95
C THR A 15 1.41 11.81 2.82
N ASP A 16 1.54 11.31 1.60
CA ASP A 16 0.91 11.83 0.39
C ASP A 16 0.59 10.64 -0.53
N MET A 17 -0.69 10.29 -0.60
CA MET A 17 -1.16 9.15 -1.38
C MET A 17 -0.96 9.37 -2.89
N VAL A 18 -1.15 10.59 -3.39
CA VAL A 18 -1.01 10.89 -4.82
C VAL A 18 0.44 10.69 -5.25
N ARG A 19 1.39 11.25 -4.49
CA ARG A 19 2.82 11.07 -4.75
C ARG A 19 3.25 9.60 -4.60
N ALA A 20 2.75 8.90 -3.58
CA ALA A 20 3.07 7.48 -3.39
C ALA A 20 2.59 6.62 -4.56
N ARG A 21 1.32 6.77 -4.98
CA ARG A 21 0.77 6.01 -6.11
C ARG A 21 1.47 6.31 -7.42
N ALA A 22 1.87 7.57 -7.66
CA ALA A 22 2.68 7.91 -8.85
C ALA A 22 4.02 7.15 -8.89
N PHE A 23 4.64 6.91 -7.74
CA PHE A 23 5.83 6.08 -7.65
C PHE A 23 5.52 4.58 -7.84
N TYR A 24 4.60 4.01 -7.08
CA TYR A 24 4.32 2.57 -7.14
C TYR A 24 3.71 2.15 -8.49
N GLU A 25 2.79 2.92 -9.05
CA GLU A 25 2.11 2.59 -10.30
C GLU A 25 2.89 3.06 -11.54
N GLY A 26 3.52 4.23 -11.46
CA GLY A 26 4.25 4.82 -12.59
C GLY A 26 5.69 4.34 -12.70
N VAL A 27 6.46 4.44 -11.61
CA VAL A 27 7.89 4.10 -11.61
C VAL A 27 8.11 2.59 -11.47
N LEU A 28 7.37 1.94 -10.56
CA LEU A 28 7.49 0.50 -10.35
C LEU A 28 6.54 -0.34 -11.22
N GLY A 29 5.58 0.30 -11.91
CA GLY A 29 4.66 -0.38 -12.83
C GLY A 29 3.63 -1.28 -12.13
N LEU A 30 3.41 -1.10 -10.82
CA LEU A 30 2.43 -1.89 -10.07
C LEU A 30 1.01 -1.51 -10.48
N LYS A 31 0.09 -2.48 -10.37
CA LYS A 31 -1.34 -2.25 -10.60
C LYS A 31 -2.06 -2.39 -9.28
N ALA A 32 -2.85 -1.38 -8.92
CA ALA A 32 -3.65 -1.44 -7.71
C ALA A 32 -4.64 -2.61 -7.81
N SER A 33 -4.60 -3.52 -6.83
CA SER A 33 -5.56 -4.63 -6.70
C SER A 33 -6.79 -4.22 -5.88
N HIS A 34 -6.59 -3.32 -4.91
CA HIS A 34 -7.66 -2.72 -4.13
C HIS A 34 -7.35 -1.25 -3.82
N SER A 35 -8.39 -0.42 -3.71
CA SER A 35 -8.26 0.97 -3.26
C SER A 35 -9.55 1.45 -2.62
N THR A 36 -9.43 2.16 -1.51
CA THR A 36 -10.56 2.73 -0.76
C THR A 36 -10.17 4.05 -0.09
N GLY A 37 -11.18 4.84 0.27
CA GLY A 37 -11.01 6.18 0.84
C GLY A 37 -11.15 7.30 -0.18
N GLU A 38 -11.22 8.52 0.34
CA GLU A 38 -11.50 9.73 -0.44
C GLU A 38 -10.32 10.72 -0.34
N ALA A 39 -10.19 11.58 -1.36
CA ALA A 39 -9.18 12.63 -1.36
C ALA A 39 -9.40 13.59 -0.17
N GLY A 40 -8.34 13.82 0.62
CA GLY A 40 -8.41 14.65 1.84
C GLY A 40 -8.81 13.89 3.11
N GLY A 41 -9.15 12.61 3.00
CA GLY A 41 -9.40 11.72 4.15
C GLY A 41 -8.34 10.63 4.32
N MET A 42 -8.69 9.58 5.09
CA MET A 42 -7.92 8.34 5.13
C MET A 42 -7.97 7.68 3.76
N GLN A 43 -6.83 7.24 3.24
CA GLN A 43 -6.71 6.56 1.95
C GLN A 43 -5.91 5.27 2.11
N TRP A 44 -6.30 4.25 1.34
CA TRP A 44 -5.67 2.94 1.34
C TRP A 44 -5.60 2.39 -0.08
N THR A 45 -4.44 1.86 -0.48
CA THR A 45 -4.24 1.20 -1.77
C THR A 45 -3.40 -0.04 -1.57
N GLU A 46 -3.77 -1.13 -2.25
CA GLU A 46 -3.09 -2.42 -2.21
C GLU A 46 -2.56 -2.79 -3.59
N TYR A 47 -1.45 -3.52 -3.61
CA TYR A 47 -0.81 -4.06 -4.78
C TYR A 47 -0.46 -5.53 -4.54
N ASP A 48 -0.88 -6.40 -5.45
CA ASP A 48 -0.48 -7.80 -5.41
C ASP A 48 0.97 -7.91 -5.92
N ILE A 49 1.86 -8.47 -5.10
CA ILE A 49 3.27 -8.66 -5.40
C ILE A 49 3.64 -10.10 -5.08
N ALA A 50 3.89 -10.88 -6.14
CA ALA A 50 4.08 -12.33 -6.03
C ALA A 50 2.92 -13.00 -5.28
N ASN A 51 3.21 -13.68 -4.17
CA ASN A 51 2.21 -14.40 -3.36
C ASN A 51 1.60 -13.55 -2.23
N GLY A 52 2.02 -12.29 -2.09
CA GLY A 52 1.58 -11.41 -1.02
C GLY A 52 1.07 -10.07 -1.53
N THR A 53 0.71 -9.21 -0.59
CA THR A 53 0.15 -7.89 -0.87
C THR A 53 0.97 -6.82 -0.17
N LEU A 54 1.35 -5.79 -0.93
CA LEU A 54 1.85 -4.53 -0.38
C LEU A 54 0.71 -3.54 -0.31
N SER A 55 0.45 -3.00 0.87
CA SER A 55 -0.55 -1.95 1.08
C SER A 55 0.11 -0.66 1.52
N ILE A 56 -0.35 0.47 0.97
CA ILE A 56 0.02 1.81 1.42
C ILE A 56 -1.20 2.50 2.03
N GLY A 57 -0.99 3.15 3.18
CA GLY A 57 -2.04 3.87 3.90
C GLY A 57 -1.63 5.31 4.18
N SER A 58 -2.54 6.25 3.95
CA SER A 58 -2.37 7.66 4.29
C SER A 58 -3.49 8.10 5.23
N GLY A 59 -3.13 8.67 6.38
CA GLY A 59 -4.10 9.29 7.29
C GLY A 59 -3.82 9.11 8.77
N ALA A 60 -2.72 8.44 9.13
CA ALA A 60 -2.14 8.64 10.46
C ALA A 60 -1.76 10.13 10.66
N PRO A 61 -1.92 10.69 11.87
CA PRO A 61 -1.40 12.00 12.20
C PRO A 61 0.09 12.09 11.87
N ARG A 62 0.56 13.24 11.36
CA ARG A 62 1.99 13.45 11.19
C ARG A 62 2.65 13.40 12.57
N ALA A 63 3.65 12.52 12.70
CA ALA A 63 4.53 12.46 13.87
C ALA A 63 5.47 13.67 13.92
#